data_AF-A0A1H1U0T7-F1
#
_entry.id   AF-A0A1H1U0T7-F1
#
_cell.length_a   1.000
_cell.length_b   1.000
_cell.length_c   1.000
_cell.angle_alpha   90.00
_cell.angle_beta   90.00
_cell.angle_gamma   90.00
#
_symmetry.space_group_name_H-M   'P 1'
#
loop_
_entity.id
_entity.type
_entity.pdbx_description
1 polymer ?
#
loop_
_entity_poly.entity_id
_entity_poly.type
_entity_poly.pdbx_seq_one_letter_code
_entity_poly.pdbx_strand_id
1 'polypeptide(L)'
;MKKLFFYIVFFSSITLFAQEKPTLFLIGDSTMSDKKDPEKNPEHGWGQMLPELMSSEIKIDNHAVNGRSTRSFISEGRWEKVKEKLKSGDFVFIQFGHNDQKVNDPARYTNPFTQYRSNLEKFVRETREKGATPILFSSIVRRNFNENGVLVDTHGQYPLVVRMVSKDLDVPFIDMQLLTEQLEMSYGPQDSKQLHLHLEPGEDPYEPRGVTDDTHLSKMGADLVARLALQEVARQDLDLKKYIKKAVLFQKILKEVSVGSVEYSENVPWRKALQQDENWYGSKEAKRIADNVLLYQHDNGGWYKNIDMSNELSEKEKDSLRALQVKEMGTTIDNGATHTQLRYLAKVYKATKKEEYKRAFLKGIDFLLEAQYSNGGWPQFYPIKKGYYEHITYNDGAMIGVMRLLRNIAINDESYSFVDSTRKEKAAKAVDKGLEIILATQVEVDGKLTAWGAQHDRKTLKPAKARSYELASLSGKESAEIVRFLMDIEDPSEGIKGAIQSAMQWFDDAKVMGKRVEWIKGEHLPEGRDRIVVEDPEGGPLWGRFTEIGTNKIMFIGRDGVIKYNIDEIEHERRTNYNYIDNYAEDLLKEEYPKWEAKYISQK
;
A
#
# COMPACT_ATOMS: atom_id res chain seq x y z
N MET A 1 -22.36 77.92 -25.34
CA MET A 1 -20.96 77.57 -24.98
C MET A 1 -20.80 77.86 -23.49
N LYS A 2 -20.45 77.00 -22.54
CA LYS A 2 -19.94 75.63 -22.44
C LYS A 2 -20.50 75.05 -21.12
N LYS A 3 -20.85 73.75 -21.07
CA LYS A 3 -21.19 73.05 -19.82
C LYS A 3 -19.90 72.81 -19.02
N LEU A 4 -19.87 73.18 -17.74
CA LEU A 4 -18.75 72.90 -16.82
C LEU A 4 -19.15 71.72 -15.92
N PHE A 5 -18.46 70.59 -16.11
CA PHE A 5 -18.56 69.37 -15.30
C PHE A 5 -17.69 69.57 -14.04
N PHE A 6 -18.28 69.48 -12.85
CA PHE A 6 -17.51 69.40 -11.60
C PHE A 6 -17.20 67.93 -11.31
N TYR A 7 -15.93 67.55 -11.38
CA TYR A 7 -15.43 66.26 -10.90
C TYR A 7 -15.15 66.36 -9.39
N ILE A 8 -15.82 65.52 -8.61
CA ILE A 8 -15.50 65.27 -7.20
C ILE A 8 -14.31 64.30 -7.19
N VAL A 9 -13.15 64.79 -6.73
CA VAL A 9 -11.95 63.96 -6.48
C VAL A 9 -12.11 63.29 -5.12
N PHE A 10 -12.33 61.98 -5.11
CA PHE A 10 -12.34 61.16 -3.91
C PHE A 10 -10.88 60.84 -3.53
N PHE A 11 -10.34 61.56 -2.55
CA PHE A 11 -9.05 61.22 -1.94
C PHE A 11 -9.24 59.95 -1.09
N SER A 12 -8.93 58.78 -1.63
CA SER A 12 -8.73 57.58 -0.82
C SER A 12 -7.37 57.71 -0.13
N SER A 13 -7.38 58.00 1.17
CA SER A 13 -6.21 57.89 2.02
C SER A 13 -5.82 56.41 2.10
N ILE A 14 -4.82 56.01 1.31
CA ILE A 14 -4.13 54.73 1.47
C ILE A 14 -3.34 54.84 2.77
N THR A 15 -3.93 54.41 3.88
CA THR A 15 -3.18 54.06 5.08
C THR A 15 -2.37 52.81 4.75
N LEU A 16 -1.08 53.00 4.45
CA LEU A 16 -0.10 51.91 4.52
C LEU A 16 -0.03 51.45 5.98
N PHE A 17 -0.87 50.49 6.36
CA PHE A 17 -0.58 49.69 7.54
C PHE A 17 0.69 48.90 7.23
N ALA A 18 1.75 49.11 8.02
CA ALA A 18 2.91 48.23 8.00
C ALA A 18 2.40 46.81 8.25
N GLN A 19 2.49 45.93 7.24
CA GLN A 19 2.03 44.57 7.36
C GLN A 19 2.81 43.90 8.50
N GLU A 20 2.12 43.57 9.59
CA GLU A 20 2.78 42.87 10.69
C GLU A 20 3.36 41.55 10.18
N LYS A 21 4.60 41.26 10.57
CA LYS A 21 5.29 40.03 10.20
C LYS A 21 4.43 38.82 10.60
N PRO A 22 4.20 37.85 9.70
CA PRO A 22 3.50 36.62 10.07
C PRO A 22 4.28 35.88 11.14
N THR A 23 3.58 35.03 11.89
CA THR A 23 4.17 34.17 12.92
C THR A 23 4.01 32.71 12.52
N LEU A 24 5.10 31.95 12.61
CA LEU A 24 5.07 30.50 12.58
C LEU A 24 4.96 30.00 14.03
N PHE A 25 3.81 29.41 14.35
CA PHE A 25 3.59 28.72 15.61
C PHE A 25 3.93 27.24 15.46
N LEU A 26 4.58 26.67 16.47
CA LEU A 26 4.90 25.24 16.50
C LEU A 26 4.19 24.58 17.67
N ILE A 27 3.43 23.51 17.43
CA ILE A 27 2.79 22.72 18.48
C ILE A 27 3.21 21.25 18.37
N GLY A 28 3.76 20.71 19.47
CA GLY A 28 4.24 19.33 19.49
C GLY A 28 4.90 18.91 20.79
N ASP A 29 5.76 17.90 20.69
CA ASP A 29 6.37 17.18 21.82
C ASP A 29 7.84 17.55 22.08
N SER A 30 8.56 16.70 22.84
CA SER A 30 9.96 16.94 23.20
C SER A 30 10.90 17.02 22.00
N THR A 31 10.60 16.35 20.89
CA THR A 31 11.49 16.35 19.72
C THR A 31 11.53 17.70 19.01
N MET A 32 10.54 18.57 19.25
CA MET A 32 10.42 19.90 18.64
C MET A 32 10.63 21.06 19.63
N SER A 33 10.46 20.83 20.93
CA SER A 33 10.45 21.87 21.97
C SER A 33 11.81 22.53 22.23
N ASP A 34 11.78 23.80 22.63
CA ASP A 34 12.97 24.49 23.14
C ASP A 34 13.50 23.87 24.44
N LYS A 35 14.81 23.67 24.52
CA LYS A 35 15.49 23.18 25.72
C LYS A 35 16.04 24.32 26.56
N LYS A 36 16.03 24.12 27.88
CA LYS A 36 16.58 25.09 28.83
C LYS A 36 18.09 25.15 28.69
N ASP A 37 18.64 26.35 28.79
CA ASP A 37 20.08 26.62 28.71
C ASP A 37 20.74 25.98 27.47
N PRO A 38 20.27 26.29 26.24
CA PRO A 38 20.71 25.58 25.01
C PRO A 38 22.20 25.69 24.70
N GLU A 39 22.89 26.69 25.25
CA GLU A 39 24.35 26.81 25.15
C GLU A 39 25.10 25.78 26.01
N LYS A 40 24.40 25.10 26.92
CA LYS A 40 24.95 24.09 27.84
C LYS A 40 24.27 22.74 27.73
N ASN A 41 22.98 22.72 27.39
CA ASN A 41 22.21 21.50 27.29
C ASN A 41 22.49 20.82 25.94
N PRO A 42 22.96 19.57 25.91
CA PRO A 42 23.24 18.86 24.67
C PRO A 42 21.95 18.51 23.89
N GLU A 43 20.82 18.37 24.58
CA GLU A 43 19.51 18.14 23.96
C GLU A 43 19.03 19.38 23.22
N HIS A 44 18.49 19.21 22.02
CA HIS A 44 17.83 20.26 21.26
C HIS A 44 16.55 19.73 20.60
N GLY A 45 15.50 20.55 20.57
CA GLY A 45 14.34 20.28 19.72
C GLY A 45 14.58 20.80 18.31
N TRP A 46 14.10 20.13 17.27
CA TRP A 46 14.30 20.62 15.90
C TRP A 46 13.63 21.98 15.67
N GLY A 47 12.49 22.24 16.32
CA GLY A 47 11.80 23.53 16.27
C GLY A 47 12.63 24.69 16.84
N GLN A 48 13.52 24.39 17.79
CA GLN A 48 14.44 25.34 18.41
C GLN A 48 15.47 25.90 17.42
N MET A 49 15.74 25.19 16.33
CA MET A 49 16.72 25.58 15.32
C MET A 49 16.14 26.53 14.27
N LEU A 50 14.81 26.62 14.14
CA LEU A 50 14.17 27.41 13.08
C LEU A 50 14.56 28.91 13.06
N PRO A 51 14.76 29.61 14.19
CA PRO A 51 15.21 31.01 14.17
C PRO A 51 16.54 31.21 13.42
N GLU A 52 17.43 30.23 13.43
CA GLU A 52 18.71 30.28 12.71
C GLU A 52 18.54 30.02 11.21
N LEU A 53 17.47 29.33 10.81
CA LEU A 53 17.23 28.83 9.46
C LEU A 53 16.24 29.70 8.65
N MET A 54 15.44 30.53 9.33
CA MET A 54 14.40 31.36 8.71
C MET A 54 14.77 32.84 8.69
N SER A 55 14.23 33.59 7.73
CA SER A 55 14.50 35.01 7.55
C SER A 55 13.90 35.84 8.69
N SER A 56 14.40 37.06 8.88
CA SER A 56 13.86 38.00 9.87
C SER A 56 12.42 38.46 9.58
N GLU A 57 11.85 38.10 8.42
CA GLU A 57 10.53 38.53 7.97
C GLU A 57 9.38 37.67 8.49
N ILE A 58 9.69 36.63 9.26
CA ILE A 58 8.73 35.81 10.01
C ILE A 58 9.14 35.74 11.48
N LYS A 59 8.17 35.72 12.39
CA LYS A 59 8.39 35.44 13.81
C LYS A 59 8.22 33.94 14.07
N ILE A 60 9.04 33.36 14.93
CA ILE A 60 8.91 31.96 15.36
C ILE A 60 8.43 31.96 16.81
N ASP A 61 7.31 31.29 17.09
CA ASP A 61 6.77 31.11 18.45
C ASP A 61 6.60 29.61 18.72
N ASN A 62 7.60 28.99 19.36
CA ASN A 62 7.63 27.55 19.61
C ASN A 62 6.86 27.20 20.89
N HIS A 63 5.71 26.56 20.74
CA HIS A 63 4.87 26.09 21.85
C HIS A 63 4.99 24.58 22.09
N ALA A 64 5.86 23.86 21.38
CA ALA A 64 6.10 22.45 21.64
C ALA A 64 6.68 22.25 23.04
N VAL A 65 6.27 21.18 23.73
CA VAL A 65 6.68 20.93 25.12
C VAL A 65 6.99 19.47 25.38
N ASN A 66 8.08 19.25 26.14
CA ASN A 66 8.50 17.94 26.59
C ASN A 66 7.35 17.08 27.14
N GLY A 67 7.24 15.86 26.61
CA GLY A 67 6.33 14.84 27.08
C GLY A 67 4.85 15.04 26.72
N ARG A 68 4.49 16.04 25.93
CA ARG A 68 3.09 16.29 25.56
C ARG A 68 2.65 15.39 24.41
N SER A 69 1.43 14.88 24.53
CA SER A 69 0.59 14.30 23.49
C SER A 69 -0.45 15.32 23.01
N THR A 70 -1.18 15.01 21.93
CA THR A 70 -2.33 15.82 21.50
C THR A 70 -3.36 16.03 22.63
N ARG A 71 -3.63 14.99 23.44
CA ARG A 71 -4.54 15.06 24.59
C ARG A 71 -4.03 16.04 25.64
N SER A 72 -2.83 15.82 26.15
CA SER A 72 -2.27 16.66 27.22
C SER A 72 -2.09 18.11 26.77
N PHE A 73 -1.78 18.34 25.49
CA PHE A 73 -1.62 19.68 24.94
C PHE A 73 -2.93 20.46 24.97
N ILE A 74 -4.05 19.79 24.64
CA ILE A 74 -5.39 20.36 24.74
C ILE A 74 -5.81 20.53 26.21
N SER A 75 -5.69 19.48 27.03
CA SER A 75 -6.19 19.50 28.40
C SER A 75 -5.43 20.45 29.33
N GLU A 76 -4.15 20.73 29.05
CA GLU A 76 -3.35 21.73 29.77
C GLU A 76 -3.61 23.18 29.28
N GLY A 77 -4.54 23.37 28.33
CA GLY A 77 -4.87 24.69 27.78
C GLY A 77 -3.77 25.30 26.91
N ARG A 78 -2.81 24.49 26.42
CA ARG A 78 -1.69 24.99 25.61
C ARG A 78 -2.14 25.37 24.21
N TRP A 79 -3.04 24.57 23.63
CA TRP A 79 -3.65 24.92 22.35
C TRP A 79 -4.42 26.23 22.41
N GLU A 80 -5.17 26.47 23.50
CA GLU A 80 -5.93 27.71 23.66
C GLU A 80 -5.03 28.94 23.62
N LYS A 81 -3.89 28.90 24.34
CA LYS A 81 -2.89 29.99 24.33
C LYS A 81 -2.31 30.29 22.96
N VAL A 82 -2.18 29.29 22.08
CA VAL A 82 -1.75 29.49 20.69
C VAL A 82 -2.89 30.09 19.88
N LYS A 83 -4.07 29.48 19.95
CA LYS A 83 -5.25 29.89 19.19
C LYS A 83 -5.68 31.33 19.47
N GLU A 84 -5.53 31.81 20.71
CA GLU A 84 -5.81 33.20 21.09
C GLU A 84 -4.87 34.21 20.40
N LYS A 85 -3.65 33.79 20.05
CA LYS A 85 -2.66 34.65 19.38
C LYS A 85 -2.71 34.59 17.85
N LEU A 86 -3.30 33.53 17.28
CA LEU A 86 -3.34 33.33 15.83
C LEU A 86 -4.11 34.45 15.12
N LYS A 87 -3.55 34.92 14.00
CA LYS A 87 -4.17 35.86 13.08
C LYS A 87 -4.01 35.41 11.63
N SER A 88 -4.75 36.07 10.75
CA SER A 88 -4.71 35.77 9.31
C SER A 88 -3.30 35.93 8.74
N GLY A 89 -2.86 34.94 7.97
CA GLY A 89 -1.51 34.90 7.38
C GLY A 89 -0.44 34.24 8.24
N ASP A 90 -0.76 33.82 9.48
CA ASP A 90 0.14 32.99 10.29
C ASP A 90 0.18 31.54 9.79
N PHE A 91 1.16 30.79 10.28
CA PHE A 91 1.34 29.36 10.00
C PHE A 91 1.37 28.55 11.29
N VAL A 92 0.91 27.31 11.25
CA VAL A 92 0.99 26.40 12.41
C VAL A 92 1.57 25.05 11.99
N PHE A 93 2.76 24.73 12.49
CA PHE A 93 3.33 23.39 12.43
C PHE A 93 2.74 22.52 13.52
N ILE A 94 2.18 21.37 13.14
CA ILE A 94 1.49 20.45 14.04
C ILE A 94 2.20 19.09 13.96
N GLN A 95 2.95 18.72 15.00
CA GLN A 95 3.70 17.46 15.07
C GLN A 95 3.49 16.75 16.41
N PHE A 96 2.81 15.60 16.42
CA PHE A 96 2.59 14.78 17.62
C PHE A 96 2.64 13.29 17.27
N GLY A 97 2.70 12.41 18.28
CA GLY A 97 2.70 10.95 18.11
C GLY A 97 3.49 10.20 19.19
N HIS A 98 4.67 10.71 19.57
CA HIS A 98 5.58 10.03 20.51
C HIS A 98 4.96 9.71 21.87
N ASN A 99 4.14 10.62 22.39
CA ASN A 99 3.50 10.48 23.69
C ASN A 99 2.06 9.99 23.58
N ASP A 100 1.43 10.15 22.42
CA ASP A 100 0.09 9.68 22.12
C ASP A 100 0.00 8.15 22.15
N GLN A 101 1.08 7.45 21.78
CA GLN A 101 1.17 5.98 21.79
C GLN A 101 1.35 5.32 23.15
N LYS A 102 1.48 6.10 24.25
CA LYS A 102 1.78 5.57 25.59
C LYS A 102 0.52 5.01 26.26
N VAL A 103 0.07 3.83 25.83
CA VAL A 103 -1.12 3.12 26.35
C VAL A 103 -1.20 3.05 27.89
N ASN A 104 -0.04 2.97 28.56
CA ASN A 104 0.05 2.88 30.03
C ASN A 104 0.01 4.24 30.75
N ASP A 105 -0.07 5.36 30.02
CA ASP A 105 -0.21 6.72 30.58
C ASP A 105 -1.53 7.34 30.08
N PRO A 106 -2.65 7.16 30.80
CA PRO A 106 -3.96 7.68 30.39
C PRO A 106 -4.03 9.20 30.23
N ALA A 107 -3.13 9.95 30.87
CA ALA A 107 -3.06 11.41 30.71
C ALA A 107 -2.50 11.81 29.34
N ARG A 108 -1.79 10.91 28.65
CA ARG A 108 -1.16 11.16 27.35
C ARG A 108 -1.71 10.28 26.23
N TYR A 109 -2.13 9.07 26.52
CA TYR A 109 -2.60 8.13 25.53
C TYR A 109 -3.79 8.68 24.73
N THR A 110 -3.71 8.53 23.41
CA THR A 110 -4.84 8.75 22.50
C THR A 110 -4.91 7.61 21.52
N ASN A 111 -6.07 6.96 21.38
CA ASN A 111 -6.24 5.94 20.35
C ASN A 111 -6.07 6.60 18.95
N PRO A 112 -5.28 5.99 18.04
CA PRO A 112 -4.85 6.63 16.80
C PRO A 112 -6.04 7.00 15.90
N PHE A 113 -6.98 6.08 15.67
CA PHE A 113 -8.08 6.29 14.72
C PHE A 113 -9.24 7.12 15.28
N THR A 114 -9.26 7.39 16.60
CA THR A 114 -10.34 8.11 17.27
C THR A 114 -9.83 9.43 17.87
N GLN A 115 -9.37 9.42 19.12
CA GLN A 115 -9.03 10.65 19.85
C GLN A 115 -7.84 11.39 19.24
N TYR A 116 -6.81 10.68 18.76
CA TYR A 116 -5.65 11.32 18.13
C TYR A 116 -6.08 12.03 16.84
N ARG A 117 -6.79 11.31 15.96
CA ARG A 117 -7.39 11.84 14.75
C ARG A 117 -8.25 13.09 15.03
N SER A 118 -9.21 12.98 15.95
CA SER A 118 -10.12 14.10 16.25
C SER A 118 -9.39 15.33 16.82
N ASN A 119 -8.31 15.13 17.57
CA ASN A 119 -7.47 16.22 18.05
C ASN A 119 -6.70 16.91 16.91
N LEU A 120 -6.15 16.15 15.96
CA LEU A 120 -5.49 16.72 14.78
C LEU A 120 -6.47 17.52 13.93
N GLU A 121 -7.65 16.96 13.66
CA GLU A 121 -8.72 17.64 12.93
C GLU A 121 -9.17 18.94 13.66
N LYS A 122 -9.21 18.92 15.00
CA LYS A 122 -9.47 20.11 15.82
C LYS A 122 -8.41 21.19 15.62
N PHE A 123 -7.12 20.86 15.70
CA PHE A 123 -6.05 21.84 15.49
C PHE A 123 -6.14 22.44 14.08
N VAL A 124 -6.27 21.62 13.04
CA VAL A 124 -6.41 22.08 11.66
C VAL A 124 -7.58 23.04 11.48
N ARG A 125 -8.77 22.63 11.94
CA ARG A 125 -9.99 23.43 11.78
C ARG A 125 -9.86 24.77 12.51
N GLU A 126 -9.44 24.74 13.77
CA GLU A 126 -9.34 25.96 14.59
C GLU A 126 -8.21 26.89 14.12
N THR A 127 -7.14 26.36 13.52
CA THR A 127 -6.14 27.19 12.81
C THR A 127 -6.76 27.91 11.61
N ARG A 128 -7.53 27.19 10.78
CA ARG A 128 -8.20 27.78 9.60
C ARG A 128 -9.25 28.82 9.99
N GLU A 129 -10.00 28.59 11.06
CA GLU A 129 -10.97 29.55 11.61
C GLU A 129 -10.32 30.91 11.98
N LYS A 130 -9.02 30.92 12.28
CA LYS A 130 -8.24 32.13 12.56
C LYS A 130 -7.61 32.77 11.31
N GLY A 131 -7.83 32.19 10.13
CA GLY A 131 -7.22 32.61 8.87
C GLY A 131 -5.74 32.22 8.73
N ALA A 132 -5.25 31.34 9.61
CA ALA A 132 -3.88 30.84 9.58
C ALA A 132 -3.81 29.53 8.77
N THR A 133 -2.60 29.17 8.33
CA THR A 133 -2.34 27.98 7.51
C THR A 133 -1.81 26.83 8.38
N PRO A 134 -2.59 25.74 8.60
CA PRO A 134 -2.07 24.56 9.27
C PRO A 134 -1.18 23.74 8.34
N ILE A 135 -0.12 23.16 8.87
CA ILE A 135 0.77 22.23 8.17
C ILE A 135 0.98 21.04 9.12
N LEU A 136 0.59 19.86 8.68
CA LEU A 136 0.69 18.62 9.45
C LEU A 136 2.06 17.98 9.24
N PHE A 137 2.63 17.44 10.30
CA PHE A 137 3.88 16.70 10.29
C PHE A 137 3.65 15.35 10.98
N SER A 138 4.11 14.26 10.39
CA SER A 138 4.23 13.00 11.14
C SER A 138 5.30 13.14 12.23
N SER A 139 5.29 12.29 13.24
CA SER A 139 6.42 12.23 14.17
C SER A 139 7.72 11.85 13.46
N ILE A 140 8.85 12.40 13.92
CA ILE A 140 10.18 11.89 13.55
C ILE A 140 10.36 10.45 14.07
N VAL A 141 11.26 9.69 13.45
CA VAL A 141 11.59 8.32 13.91
C VAL A 141 12.40 8.35 15.21
N ARG A 142 12.41 7.22 15.91
CA ARG A 142 13.42 6.92 16.93
C ARG A 142 14.56 6.16 16.28
N ARG A 143 15.77 6.29 16.81
CA ARG A 143 16.92 5.45 16.45
C ARG A 143 16.74 4.04 17.03
N ASN A 144 15.96 3.21 16.35
CA ASN A 144 15.63 1.86 16.78
C ASN A 144 16.07 0.81 15.76
N PHE A 145 17.39 0.56 15.70
CA PHE A 145 17.96 -0.45 14.81
C PHE A 145 17.88 -1.84 15.43
N ASN A 146 17.45 -2.84 14.65
CA ASN A 146 17.55 -4.25 15.04
C ASN A 146 18.97 -4.80 14.85
N GLU A 147 19.19 -6.05 15.24
CA GLU A 147 20.48 -6.76 15.14
C GLU A 147 21.04 -6.83 13.71
N ASN A 148 20.19 -6.70 12.69
CA ASN A 148 20.57 -6.72 11.28
C ASN A 148 20.85 -5.30 10.72
N GLY A 149 20.85 -4.27 11.56
CA GLY A 149 21.08 -2.88 11.14
C GLY A 149 19.90 -2.25 10.42
N VAL A 150 18.70 -2.82 10.53
CA VAL A 150 17.47 -2.27 9.93
C VAL A 150 16.74 -1.41 10.95
N LEU A 151 16.36 -0.19 10.57
CA LEU A 151 15.56 0.70 11.42
C LEU A 151 14.12 0.16 11.53
N VAL A 152 13.64 -0.04 12.75
CA VAL A 152 12.33 -0.62 13.04
C VAL A 152 11.40 0.47 13.56
N ASP A 153 10.24 0.61 12.93
CA ASP A 153 9.21 1.56 13.31
C ASP A 153 8.78 1.39 14.78
N THR A 154 8.61 2.51 15.49
CA THR A 154 8.19 2.56 16.89
C THR A 154 6.87 3.29 17.10
N HIS A 155 6.28 3.81 16.03
CA HIS A 155 5.12 4.70 16.09
C HIS A 155 3.86 4.10 15.46
N GLY A 156 3.94 2.93 14.83
CA GLY A 156 2.79 2.15 14.39
C GLY A 156 1.81 2.96 13.54
N GLN A 157 0.56 3.06 13.99
CA GLN A 157 -0.53 3.65 13.22
C GLN A 157 -0.57 5.19 13.26
N TYR A 158 0.20 5.85 14.13
CA TYR A 158 0.10 7.32 14.30
C TYR A 158 0.50 8.10 13.03
N PRO A 159 1.65 7.82 12.37
CA PRO A 159 2.00 8.48 11.11
C PRO A 159 0.97 8.24 9.99
N LEU A 160 0.40 7.02 9.91
CA LEU A 160 -0.67 6.72 8.96
C LEU A 160 -1.89 7.62 9.19
N VAL A 161 -2.32 7.80 10.44
CA VAL A 161 -3.46 8.67 10.75
C VAL A 161 -3.19 10.12 10.36
N VAL A 162 -1.97 10.64 10.55
CA VAL A 162 -1.64 12.01 10.09
C VAL A 162 -1.80 12.12 8.58
N ARG A 163 -1.30 11.15 7.81
CA ARG A 163 -1.47 11.08 6.34
C ARG A 163 -2.94 11.02 5.92
N MET A 164 -3.76 10.30 6.67
CA MET A 164 -5.21 10.25 6.42
C MET A 164 -5.86 11.60 6.70
N VAL A 165 -5.59 12.23 7.85
CA VAL A 165 -6.15 13.55 8.20
C VAL A 165 -5.73 14.62 7.20
N SER A 166 -4.47 14.63 6.76
CA SER A 166 -4.01 15.59 5.77
C SER A 166 -4.73 15.45 4.44
N LYS A 167 -4.95 14.21 4.00
CA LYS A 167 -5.70 13.92 2.76
C LYS A 167 -7.17 14.29 2.89
N ASP A 168 -7.80 13.89 3.99
CA ASP A 168 -9.24 14.08 4.20
C ASP A 168 -9.62 15.55 4.39
N LEU A 169 -8.72 16.35 4.99
CA LEU A 169 -8.93 17.78 5.22
C LEU A 169 -8.22 18.70 4.21
N ASP A 170 -7.53 18.14 3.22
CA ASP A 170 -6.73 18.88 2.23
C ASP A 170 -5.76 19.87 2.90
N VAL A 171 -4.91 19.36 3.79
CA VAL A 171 -3.93 20.15 4.57
C VAL A 171 -2.52 19.78 4.08
N PRO A 172 -1.62 20.75 3.86
CA PRO A 172 -0.22 20.45 3.57
C PRO A 172 0.39 19.50 4.60
N PHE A 173 1.11 18.49 4.12
CA PHE A 173 1.68 17.44 4.96
C PHE A 173 3.15 17.21 4.66
N ILE A 174 3.96 17.22 5.72
CA ILE A 174 5.39 16.96 5.68
C ILE A 174 5.64 15.60 6.35
N ASP A 175 6.06 14.62 5.56
CA ASP A 175 6.32 13.25 6.03
C ASP A 175 7.68 13.13 6.74
N MET A 176 7.75 13.66 7.96
CA MET A 176 8.96 13.61 8.76
C MET A 176 9.37 12.20 9.15
N GLN A 177 8.45 11.22 9.17
CA GLN A 177 8.80 9.83 9.42
C GLN A 177 9.73 9.36 8.31
N LEU A 178 9.31 9.53 7.05
CA LEU A 178 10.12 9.17 5.89
C LEU A 178 11.45 9.92 5.84
N LEU A 179 11.43 11.25 6.03
CA LEU A 179 12.64 12.08 5.92
C LEU A 179 13.67 11.74 7.00
N THR A 180 13.22 11.48 8.22
CA THR A 180 14.13 11.14 9.33
C THR A 180 14.55 9.67 9.33
N GLU A 181 13.72 8.76 8.81
CA GLU A 181 14.15 7.38 8.52
C GLU A 181 15.32 7.37 7.52
N GLN A 182 15.21 8.14 6.43
CA GLN A 182 16.29 8.26 5.45
C GLN A 182 17.55 8.87 6.07
N LEU A 183 17.40 9.86 6.95
CA LEU A 183 18.52 10.45 7.68
C LEU A 183 19.21 9.41 8.56
N GLU A 184 18.47 8.73 9.44
CA GLU A 184 19.01 7.68 10.32
C GLU A 184 19.71 6.57 9.51
N MET A 185 19.06 6.06 8.45
CA MET A 185 19.63 5.03 7.60
C MET A 185 20.90 5.48 6.88
N SER A 186 20.99 6.75 6.48
CA SER A 186 22.17 7.27 5.78
C SER A 186 23.42 7.35 6.67
N TYR A 187 23.24 7.46 7.98
CA TYR A 187 24.31 7.37 8.98
C TYR A 187 24.51 5.92 9.46
N GLY A 188 23.47 5.08 9.38
CA GLY A 188 23.50 3.71 9.85
C GLY A 188 23.61 3.61 11.38
N PRO A 189 23.62 2.38 11.94
CA PRO A 189 23.48 2.19 13.37
C PRO A 189 24.55 2.91 14.21
N GLN A 190 25.82 2.90 13.82
CA GLN A 190 26.86 3.50 14.66
C GLN A 190 26.90 5.02 14.55
N ASP A 191 26.98 5.57 13.34
CA ASP A 191 27.18 7.00 13.17
C ASP A 191 25.92 7.80 13.50
N SER A 192 24.73 7.21 13.44
CA SER A 192 23.49 7.93 13.75
C SER A 192 23.35 8.25 15.25
N LYS A 193 24.17 7.66 16.12
CA LYS A 193 24.26 8.06 17.54
C LYS A 193 24.54 9.56 17.72
N GLN A 194 25.32 10.17 16.80
CA GLN A 194 25.65 11.60 16.87
C GLN A 194 24.45 12.52 16.61
N LEU A 195 23.37 12.00 16.00
CA LEU A 195 22.11 12.72 15.80
C LEU A 195 21.27 12.76 17.09
N HIS A 196 21.62 11.93 18.07
CA HIS A 196 20.89 11.68 19.30
C HIS A 196 21.77 11.94 20.53
N LEU A 197 21.22 11.73 21.74
CA LEU A 197 21.99 11.89 22.97
C LEU A 197 22.68 10.59 23.36
N HIS A 198 23.90 10.42 22.88
CA HIS A 198 24.81 9.35 23.29
C HIS A 198 26.08 9.99 23.82
N LEU A 199 26.18 10.11 25.14
CA LEU A 199 27.29 10.73 25.85
C LEU A 199 27.81 9.79 26.94
N GLU A 200 29.12 9.63 27.02
CA GLU A 200 29.76 8.86 28.08
C GLU A 200 29.83 9.65 29.40
N PRO A 201 29.92 8.98 30.56
CA PRO A 201 30.10 9.66 31.84
C PRO A 201 31.31 10.61 31.85
N GLY A 202 31.06 11.88 32.17
CA GLY A 202 32.08 12.93 32.22
C GLY A 202 32.37 13.62 30.88
N GLU A 203 31.69 13.25 29.79
CA GLU A 203 31.82 13.89 28.48
C GLU A 203 31.19 15.29 28.45
N ASP A 204 30.03 15.46 29.10
CA ASP A 204 29.29 16.72 29.15
C ASP A 204 28.95 17.12 30.60
N PRO A 205 29.23 18.37 31.03
CA PRO A 205 28.91 18.85 32.39
C PRO A 205 27.42 18.91 32.73
N TYR A 206 26.55 19.03 31.74
CA TYR A 206 25.09 19.02 31.89
C TYR A 206 24.58 17.60 32.16
N GLU A 207 25.21 16.59 31.55
CA GLU A 207 24.94 15.17 31.75
C GLU A 207 26.14 14.43 32.37
N PRO A 208 26.50 14.73 33.64
CA PRO A 208 27.76 14.25 34.25
C PRO A 208 27.83 12.73 34.42
N ARG A 209 26.69 12.03 34.33
CA ARG A 209 26.59 10.57 34.40
C ARG A 209 26.55 9.90 33.01
N GLY A 210 26.64 10.68 31.94
CA GLY A 210 26.36 10.20 30.59
C GLY A 210 24.87 9.98 30.35
N VAL A 211 24.51 9.82 29.07
CA VAL A 211 23.14 9.56 28.62
C VAL A 211 23.17 8.70 27.37
N THR A 212 22.20 7.78 27.25
CA THR A 212 21.97 6.99 26.05
C THR A 212 20.48 7.08 25.74
N ASP A 213 20.12 7.91 24.77
CA ASP A 213 18.74 8.20 24.40
C ASP A 213 18.59 8.19 22.88
N ASP A 214 17.78 7.27 22.38
CA ASP A 214 17.51 7.06 20.96
C ASP A 214 16.26 7.83 20.44
N THR A 215 15.73 8.76 21.24
CA THR A 215 14.54 9.54 20.93
C THR A 215 14.84 11.03 20.84
N HIS A 216 15.63 11.57 21.76
CA HIS A 216 15.93 12.99 21.81
C HIS A 216 17.16 13.32 20.97
N LEU A 217 17.13 14.50 20.33
CA LEU A 217 18.13 14.91 19.35
C LEU A 217 19.28 15.66 20.01
N SER A 218 20.48 15.47 19.49
CA SER A 218 21.60 16.38 19.71
C SER A 218 21.35 17.70 18.97
N LYS A 219 22.17 18.74 19.23
CA LYS A 219 22.14 19.97 18.43
C LYS A 219 22.30 19.72 16.92
N MET A 220 23.17 18.77 16.55
CA MET A 220 23.38 18.38 15.15
C MET A 220 22.14 17.69 14.57
N GLY A 221 21.56 16.73 15.28
CA GLY A 221 20.33 16.06 14.84
C GLY A 221 19.17 17.05 14.68
N ALA A 222 18.99 17.95 15.65
CA ALA A 222 17.97 18.99 15.62
C ALA A 222 18.13 19.93 14.42
N ASP A 223 19.35 20.38 14.10
CA ASP A 223 19.62 21.24 12.94
C ASP A 223 19.29 20.51 11.62
N LEU A 224 19.73 19.26 11.47
CA LEU A 224 19.48 18.49 10.26
C LEU A 224 17.98 18.23 10.06
N VAL A 225 17.26 17.79 11.11
CA VAL A 225 15.82 17.57 11.07
C VAL A 225 15.06 18.85 10.74
N ALA A 226 15.44 19.98 11.33
CA ALA A 226 14.81 21.27 11.08
C ALA A 226 14.99 21.73 9.62
N ARG A 227 16.19 21.54 9.07
CA ARG A 227 16.44 21.83 7.66
C ARG A 227 15.68 20.89 6.73
N LEU A 228 15.54 19.60 7.05
CA LEU A 228 14.71 18.66 6.27
C LEU A 228 13.25 19.13 6.19
N ALA A 229 12.68 19.52 7.34
CA ALA A 229 11.34 20.07 7.40
C ALA A 229 11.18 21.30 6.49
N LEU A 230 12.12 22.26 6.56
CA LEU A 230 12.10 23.47 5.75
C LEU A 230 12.36 23.21 4.25
N GLN A 231 13.24 22.28 3.91
CA GLN A 231 13.49 21.88 2.52
C GLN A 231 12.24 21.25 1.91
N GLU A 232 11.52 20.42 2.65
CA GLU A 232 10.29 19.79 2.19
C GLU A 232 9.15 20.81 2.03
N VAL A 233 9.04 21.78 2.96
CA VAL A 233 8.15 22.95 2.81
C VAL A 233 8.42 23.70 1.51
N ALA A 234 9.70 23.93 1.17
CA ALA A 234 10.07 24.59 -0.07
C ALA A 234 9.80 23.71 -1.31
N ARG A 235 10.05 22.40 -1.22
CA ARG A 235 9.83 21.43 -2.31
C ARG A 235 8.35 21.31 -2.69
N GLN A 236 7.45 21.38 -1.71
CA GLN A 236 6.00 21.38 -1.93
C GLN A 236 5.45 22.74 -2.35
N ASP A 237 6.32 23.72 -2.59
CA ASP A 237 5.97 25.06 -3.03
C ASP A 237 5.08 25.85 -2.05
N LEU A 238 5.09 25.51 -0.75
CA LEU A 238 4.23 26.14 0.25
C LEU A 238 4.61 27.62 0.44
N ASP A 239 3.63 28.47 0.74
CA ASP A 239 3.84 29.93 0.90
C ASP A 239 4.92 30.28 1.94
N LEU A 240 5.08 29.43 2.96
CA LEU A 240 6.10 29.55 3.99
C LEU A 240 7.53 29.55 3.42
N LYS A 241 7.76 28.98 2.23
CA LYS A 241 9.08 28.94 1.56
C LYS A 241 9.73 30.32 1.41
N LYS A 242 8.91 31.38 1.29
CA LYS A 242 9.36 32.78 1.12
C LYS A 242 10.19 33.28 2.31
N TYR A 243 10.03 32.64 3.47
CA TYR A 243 10.68 33.01 4.72
C TYR A 243 11.88 32.09 5.05
N ILE A 244 12.26 31.16 4.17
CA ILE A 244 13.39 30.25 4.41
C ILE A 244 14.67 30.89 3.90
N LYS A 245 15.75 30.89 4.70
CA LYS A 245 17.05 31.40 4.24
C LYS A 245 17.55 30.54 3.08
N LYS A 246 17.99 31.18 1.98
CA LYS A 246 18.50 30.48 0.79
C LYS A 246 19.55 29.41 1.11
N ALA A 247 20.45 29.67 2.07
CA ALA A 247 21.49 28.71 2.47
C ALA A 247 20.93 27.35 2.95
N VAL A 248 19.71 27.32 3.51
CA VAL A 248 19.03 26.09 3.91
C VAL A 248 18.62 25.26 2.70
N LEU A 249 18.23 25.90 1.60
CA LEU A 249 17.70 25.23 0.41
C LEU A 249 18.78 24.59 -0.47
N PHE A 250 20.02 25.06 -0.38
CA PHE A 250 21.15 24.56 -1.18
C PHE A 250 22.02 23.55 -0.44
N GLN A 251 21.78 23.34 0.86
CA GLN A 251 22.53 22.36 1.63
C GLN A 251 22.01 20.95 1.35
N LYS A 252 22.85 20.10 0.75
CA LYS A 252 22.56 18.70 0.48
C LYS A 252 22.65 17.90 1.79
N ILE A 253 21.53 17.77 2.49
CA ILE A 253 21.43 17.01 3.76
C ILE A 253 21.17 15.55 3.44
N LEU A 254 20.07 15.33 2.74
CA LEU A 254 19.90 14.11 1.98
C LEU A 254 20.61 14.34 0.65
N LYS A 255 21.31 13.32 0.14
CA LYS A 255 21.84 13.39 -1.23
C LYS A 255 20.67 13.77 -2.13
N GLU A 256 20.78 14.87 -2.89
CA GLU A 256 19.89 15.21 -4.01
C GLU A 256 19.34 13.94 -4.60
N VAL A 257 18.02 13.80 -4.53
CA VAL A 257 17.29 12.83 -5.31
C VAL A 257 17.37 13.31 -6.77
N SER A 258 18.55 13.16 -7.37
CA SER A 258 18.59 12.62 -8.71
C SER A 258 17.88 11.28 -8.59
N VAL A 259 16.94 11.01 -9.48
CA VAL A 259 16.34 9.68 -9.63
C VAL A 259 17.49 8.70 -9.92
N GLY A 260 18.10 8.17 -8.86
CA GLY A 260 19.48 7.68 -8.88
C GLY A 260 19.92 7.24 -7.50
N SER A 261 19.49 6.01 -7.15
CA SER A 261 19.90 5.17 -6.02
C SER A 261 19.69 5.74 -4.61
N VAL A 262 18.44 5.68 -4.15
CA VAL A 262 18.19 5.01 -2.86
C VAL A 262 18.75 3.59 -3.03
N GLU A 263 19.62 3.15 -2.13
CA GLU A 263 19.98 1.73 -2.02
C GLU A 263 18.77 0.99 -1.49
N TYR A 264 17.84 0.74 -2.40
CA TYR A 264 16.84 -0.28 -2.21
C TYR A 264 17.54 -1.63 -2.16
N SER A 265 17.08 -2.54 -1.30
CA SER A 265 17.55 -3.93 -1.22
C SER A 265 17.92 -4.45 -2.61
N GLU A 266 19.19 -4.81 -2.80
CA GLU A 266 19.72 -5.29 -4.08
C GLU A 266 19.19 -6.67 -4.47
N ASN A 267 18.29 -7.26 -3.67
CA ASN A 267 17.76 -8.60 -3.88
C ASN A 267 16.28 -8.67 -3.49
N VAL A 268 15.40 -7.96 -4.20
CA VAL A 268 13.95 -8.09 -4.02
C VAL A 268 13.47 -9.32 -4.80
N PRO A 269 13.00 -10.40 -4.12
CA PRO A 269 12.54 -11.60 -4.83
C PRO A 269 11.31 -11.27 -5.68
N TRP A 270 11.14 -11.94 -6.82
CA TRP A 270 10.07 -11.62 -7.79
C TRP A 270 8.67 -11.54 -7.16
N ARG A 271 8.36 -12.45 -6.23
CA ARG A 271 7.07 -12.47 -5.50
C ARG A 271 6.77 -11.20 -4.69
N LYS A 272 7.80 -10.43 -4.31
CA LYS A 272 7.67 -9.16 -3.57
C LYS A 272 7.81 -7.93 -4.46
N ALA A 273 8.23 -8.10 -5.72
CA ALA A 273 8.59 -6.99 -6.61
C ALA A 273 7.41 -6.05 -6.92
N LEU A 274 6.17 -6.56 -6.92
CA LEU A 274 4.95 -5.74 -7.09
C LEU A 274 4.47 -5.02 -5.83
N GLN A 275 5.01 -5.35 -4.67
CA GLN A 275 4.60 -4.82 -3.36
C GLN A 275 5.56 -3.74 -2.84
N GLN A 276 6.49 -3.29 -3.70
CA GLN A 276 7.44 -2.24 -3.34
C GLN A 276 6.76 -0.86 -3.39
N ASP A 277 7.32 0.09 -2.65
CA ASP A 277 6.89 1.48 -2.65
C ASP A 277 7.04 2.14 -4.02
N GLU A 278 6.24 3.18 -4.30
CA GLU A 278 6.20 3.82 -5.62
C GLU A 278 7.58 4.34 -6.08
N ASN A 279 8.39 4.85 -5.14
CA ASN A 279 9.73 5.36 -5.44
C ASN A 279 10.71 4.24 -5.84
N TRP A 280 10.50 3.00 -5.36
CA TRP A 280 11.37 1.86 -5.67
C TRP A 280 11.38 1.52 -7.16
N TYR A 281 10.26 1.70 -7.87
CA TYR A 281 10.16 1.38 -9.29
C TYR A 281 11.04 2.26 -10.21
N GLY A 282 11.58 3.37 -9.68
CA GLY A 282 12.58 4.21 -10.36
C GLY A 282 14.03 3.77 -10.13
N SER A 283 14.27 2.76 -9.29
CA SER A 283 15.60 2.32 -8.86
C SER A 283 16.37 1.53 -9.92
N LYS A 284 17.68 1.35 -9.69
CA LYS A 284 18.53 0.48 -10.54
C LYS A 284 18.03 -0.97 -10.50
N GLU A 285 17.69 -1.45 -9.31
CA GLU A 285 17.19 -2.82 -9.11
C GLU A 285 15.87 -3.05 -9.83
N ALA A 286 14.90 -2.13 -9.69
CA ALA A 286 13.63 -2.25 -10.39
C ALA A 286 13.80 -2.23 -11.92
N LYS A 287 14.71 -1.39 -12.43
CA LYS A 287 15.07 -1.37 -13.86
C LYS A 287 15.75 -2.67 -14.31
N ARG A 288 16.67 -3.22 -13.53
CA ARG A 288 17.33 -4.51 -13.81
C ARG A 288 16.32 -5.65 -13.87
N ILE A 289 15.40 -5.74 -12.90
CA ILE A 289 14.32 -6.72 -12.91
C ILE A 289 13.40 -6.49 -14.11
N ALA A 290 13.06 -5.24 -14.43
CA ALA A 290 12.25 -4.95 -15.63
C ALA A 290 12.95 -5.37 -16.92
N ASP A 291 14.25 -5.15 -17.04
CA ASP A 291 15.05 -5.61 -18.18
C ASP A 291 15.05 -7.14 -18.28
N ASN A 292 15.10 -7.86 -17.15
CA ASN A 292 14.89 -9.31 -17.13
C ASN A 292 13.48 -9.68 -17.59
N VAL A 293 12.44 -8.99 -17.11
CA VAL A 293 11.04 -9.23 -17.52
C VAL A 293 10.91 -9.10 -19.05
N LEU A 294 11.60 -8.14 -19.68
CA LEU A 294 11.64 -8.02 -21.14
C LEU A 294 12.28 -9.23 -21.81
N LEU A 295 13.37 -9.76 -21.27
CA LEU A 295 14.05 -10.94 -21.82
C LEU A 295 13.16 -12.18 -21.79
N TYR A 296 12.31 -12.31 -20.78
CA TYR A 296 11.36 -13.42 -20.65
C TYR A 296 10.05 -13.23 -21.45
N GLN A 297 9.83 -12.08 -22.09
CA GLN A 297 8.64 -11.89 -22.93
C GLN A 297 8.82 -12.60 -24.27
N HIS A 298 7.82 -13.38 -24.67
CA HIS A 298 7.82 -14.08 -25.96
C HIS A 298 7.23 -13.24 -27.09
N ASP A 299 7.38 -13.72 -28.32
CA ASP A 299 6.99 -12.98 -29.52
C ASP A 299 5.48 -12.74 -29.66
N ASN A 300 4.67 -13.59 -29.05
CA ASN A 300 3.23 -13.39 -28.95
C ASN A 300 2.82 -12.38 -27.86
N GLY A 301 3.77 -11.90 -27.03
CA GLY A 301 3.53 -10.95 -25.94
C GLY A 301 3.31 -11.56 -24.56
N GLY A 302 3.21 -12.88 -24.44
CA GLY A 302 3.01 -13.59 -23.17
C GLY A 302 4.30 -13.98 -22.44
N TRP A 303 4.14 -14.50 -21.23
CA TRP A 303 5.22 -15.03 -20.39
C TRP A 303 4.95 -16.48 -19.95
N TYR A 304 6.02 -17.21 -19.65
CA TYR A 304 5.96 -18.45 -18.88
C TYR A 304 5.73 -18.17 -17.38
N LYS A 305 5.26 -19.18 -16.65
CA LYS A 305 5.00 -19.12 -15.21
C LYS A 305 6.17 -19.65 -14.38
N ASN A 306 6.12 -19.39 -13.07
CA ASN A 306 7.06 -19.93 -12.07
C ASN A 306 8.54 -19.59 -12.34
N ILE A 307 8.79 -18.39 -12.87
CA ILE A 307 10.14 -17.86 -13.10
C ILE A 307 10.39 -16.75 -12.09
N ASP A 308 11.49 -16.85 -11.35
CA ASP A 308 11.99 -15.73 -10.58
C ASP A 308 12.77 -14.77 -11.50
N MET A 309 12.08 -13.73 -11.97
CA MET A 309 12.65 -12.75 -12.88
C MET A 309 13.55 -11.73 -12.16
N SER A 310 13.67 -11.84 -10.82
CA SER A 310 14.57 -10.98 -10.04
C SER A 310 16.01 -11.50 -10.00
N ASN A 311 16.27 -12.76 -10.35
CA ASN A 311 17.65 -13.28 -10.33
C ASN A 311 18.57 -12.50 -11.29
N GLU A 312 19.83 -12.31 -10.90
CA GLU A 312 20.84 -11.80 -11.82
C GLU A 312 21.08 -12.80 -12.96
N LEU A 313 21.32 -12.27 -14.17
CA LEU A 313 21.55 -13.07 -15.37
C LEU A 313 22.91 -12.71 -15.96
N SER A 314 23.73 -13.72 -16.25
CA SER A 314 24.94 -13.60 -17.06
C SER A 314 24.58 -13.27 -18.52
N GLU A 315 25.52 -12.69 -19.28
CA GLU A 315 25.28 -12.39 -20.70
C GLU A 315 24.91 -13.63 -21.53
N LYS A 316 25.50 -14.79 -21.22
CA LYS A 316 25.17 -16.06 -21.87
C LYS A 316 23.71 -16.48 -21.62
N GLU A 317 23.20 -16.26 -20.41
CA GLU A 317 21.80 -16.52 -20.08
C GLU A 317 20.87 -15.54 -20.81
N LYS A 318 21.24 -14.26 -20.86
CA LYS A 318 20.47 -13.25 -21.61
C LYS A 318 20.39 -13.61 -23.11
N ASP A 319 21.49 -14.04 -23.71
CA ASP A 319 21.51 -14.49 -25.11
C ASP A 319 20.64 -15.74 -25.34
N SER A 320 20.68 -16.68 -24.39
CA SER A 320 19.83 -17.86 -24.43
C SER A 320 18.35 -17.51 -24.35
N LEU A 321 17.98 -16.55 -23.50
CA LEU A 321 16.60 -16.06 -23.38
C LEU A 321 16.14 -15.33 -24.63
N ARG A 322 16.97 -14.45 -25.21
CA ARG A 322 16.67 -13.78 -26.50
C ARG A 322 16.36 -14.79 -27.60
N ALA A 323 17.11 -15.89 -27.66
CA ALA A 323 16.87 -16.96 -28.63
C ALA A 323 15.59 -17.79 -28.36
N LEU A 324 15.05 -17.75 -27.14
CA LEU A 324 13.81 -18.45 -26.76
C LEU A 324 12.55 -17.62 -27.04
N GLN A 325 12.67 -16.29 -27.22
CA GLN A 325 11.51 -15.40 -27.43
C GLN A 325 10.65 -15.80 -28.64
N VAL A 326 11.29 -16.36 -29.68
CA VAL A 326 10.62 -16.86 -30.90
C VAL A 326 9.74 -18.10 -30.68
N LYS A 327 9.84 -18.76 -29.51
CA LYS A 327 9.04 -19.94 -29.20
C LYS A 327 7.72 -19.52 -28.56
N GLU A 328 6.64 -19.48 -29.31
CA GLU A 328 5.33 -19.03 -28.78
C GLU A 328 4.64 -20.07 -27.88
N MET A 329 4.97 -21.36 -27.99
CA MET A 329 4.30 -22.39 -27.20
C MET A 329 4.69 -22.33 -25.72
N GLY A 330 3.69 -22.27 -24.84
CA GLY A 330 3.84 -22.39 -23.39
C GLY A 330 3.58 -21.12 -22.59
N THR A 331 3.33 -19.97 -23.24
CA THR A 331 2.92 -18.75 -22.54
C THR A 331 1.53 -18.88 -21.95
N THR A 332 1.32 -18.26 -20.78
CA THR A 332 0.21 -18.60 -19.89
C THR A 332 -0.20 -17.44 -19.01
N ILE A 333 -1.41 -17.55 -18.44
CA ILE A 333 -1.91 -16.69 -17.37
C ILE A 333 -1.94 -17.40 -16.00
N ASP A 334 -1.51 -18.66 -15.96
CA ASP A 334 -1.49 -19.48 -14.76
C ASP A 334 -0.43 -19.02 -13.75
N ASN A 335 -0.69 -19.21 -12.45
CA ASN A 335 0.16 -18.75 -11.36
C ASN A 335 0.57 -17.27 -11.46
N GLY A 336 -0.34 -16.42 -11.94
CA GLY A 336 -0.11 -14.99 -12.07
C GLY A 336 0.70 -14.57 -13.31
N ALA A 337 1.07 -15.50 -14.18
CA ALA A 337 1.88 -15.21 -15.35
C ALA A 337 1.20 -14.21 -16.30
N THR A 338 2.01 -13.50 -17.07
CA THR A 338 1.62 -12.41 -17.98
C THR A 338 1.06 -11.18 -17.25
N HIS A 339 -0.04 -11.28 -16.50
CA HIS A 339 -0.66 -10.10 -15.88
C HIS A 339 0.16 -9.50 -14.72
N THR A 340 0.96 -10.31 -14.00
CA THR A 340 1.91 -9.82 -12.97
C THR A 340 3.03 -9.03 -13.62
N GLN A 341 3.63 -9.55 -14.69
CA GLN A 341 4.68 -8.89 -15.45
C GLN A 341 4.18 -7.57 -16.03
N LEU A 342 2.96 -7.54 -16.57
CA LEU A 342 2.35 -6.32 -17.08
C LEU A 342 2.17 -5.26 -15.99
N ARG A 343 1.63 -5.61 -14.82
CA ARG A 343 1.52 -4.66 -13.69
C ARG A 343 2.89 -4.12 -13.27
N TYR A 344 3.91 -4.97 -13.29
CA TYR A 344 5.27 -4.59 -12.93
C TYR A 344 5.85 -3.60 -13.94
N LEU A 345 5.78 -3.92 -15.23
CA LEU A 345 6.21 -3.05 -16.32
C LEU A 345 5.49 -1.70 -16.33
N ALA A 346 4.18 -1.67 -16.01
CA ALA A 346 3.44 -0.41 -15.90
C ALA A 346 3.98 0.48 -14.78
N LYS A 347 4.25 -0.08 -13.59
CA LYS A 347 4.82 0.66 -12.46
C LYS A 347 6.23 1.19 -12.77
N VAL A 348 7.10 0.36 -13.34
CA VAL A 348 8.46 0.78 -13.75
C VAL A 348 8.41 1.80 -14.88
N TYR A 349 7.53 1.64 -15.85
CA TYR A 349 7.32 2.65 -16.90
C TYR A 349 6.82 3.97 -16.31
N LYS A 350 5.88 3.96 -15.37
CA LYS A 350 5.37 5.18 -14.72
C LYS A 350 6.53 5.99 -14.11
N ALA A 351 7.44 5.30 -13.42
CA ALA A 351 8.59 5.90 -12.75
C ALA A 351 9.74 6.30 -13.69
N THR A 352 9.97 5.57 -14.78
CA THR A 352 11.19 5.73 -15.61
C THR A 352 10.94 6.34 -16.99
N LYS A 353 9.70 6.25 -17.50
CA LYS A 353 9.31 6.63 -18.86
C LYS A 353 10.11 5.96 -19.98
N LYS A 354 10.75 4.83 -19.72
CA LYS A 354 11.47 4.05 -20.75
C LYS A 354 10.48 3.35 -21.70
N GLU A 355 10.53 3.71 -22.99
CA GLU A 355 9.59 3.23 -24.01
C GLU A 355 9.64 1.70 -24.25
N GLU A 356 10.74 1.03 -23.94
CA GLU A 356 10.83 -0.44 -24.01
C GLU A 356 9.83 -1.15 -23.09
N TYR A 357 9.65 -0.67 -21.87
CA TYR A 357 8.67 -1.24 -20.92
C TYR A 357 7.24 -0.99 -21.39
N LYS A 358 6.96 0.19 -21.95
CA LYS A 358 5.66 0.50 -22.55
C LYS A 358 5.37 -0.41 -23.75
N ARG A 359 6.31 -0.57 -24.67
CA ARG A 359 6.13 -1.46 -25.83
C ARG A 359 5.85 -2.90 -25.42
N ALA A 360 6.61 -3.43 -24.47
CA ALA A 360 6.38 -4.76 -23.91
C ALA A 360 5.03 -4.88 -23.20
N PHE A 361 4.64 -3.85 -22.44
CA PHE A 361 3.32 -3.80 -21.81
C PHE A 361 2.20 -3.87 -22.84
N LEU A 362 2.24 -3.01 -23.87
CA LEU A 362 1.20 -2.97 -24.90
C LEU A 362 1.10 -4.29 -25.67
N LYS A 363 2.25 -4.92 -25.95
CA LYS A 363 2.32 -6.24 -26.60
C LYS A 363 1.65 -7.34 -25.75
N GLY A 364 1.87 -7.33 -24.44
CA GLY A 364 1.20 -8.30 -23.56
C GLY A 364 -0.28 -7.99 -23.32
N ILE A 365 -0.72 -6.74 -23.46
CA ILE A 365 -2.16 -6.43 -23.51
C ILE A 365 -2.78 -7.01 -24.78
N ASP A 366 -2.13 -6.87 -25.93
CA ASP A 366 -2.62 -7.46 -27.18
C ASP A 366 -2.72 -8.99 -27.07
N PHE A 367 -1.71 -9.64 -26.47
CA PHE A 367 -1.75 -11.07 -26.13
C PHE A 367 -2.99 -11.46 -25.32
N LEU A 368 -3.28 -10.72 -24.24
CA LEU A 368 -4.44 -11.02 -23.38
C LEU A 368 -5.76 -10.81 -24.13
N LEU A 369 -5.87 -9.78 -24.96
CA LEU A 369 -7.05 -9.50 -25.77
C LEU A 369 -7.26 -10.58 -26.86
N GLU A 370 -6.18 -11.06 -27.47
CA GLU A 370 -6.21 -12.10 -28.50
C GLU A 370 -6.53 -13.49 -27.92
N ALA A 371 -6.07 -13.76 -26.70
CA ALA A 371 -6.31 -15.02 -26.00
C ALA A 371 -7.77 -15.22 -25.56
N GLN A 372 -8.57 -14.14 -25.48
CA GLN A 372 -9.96 -14.22 -25.02
C GLN A 372 -10.81 -15.01 -26.02
N TYR A 373 -11.55 -16.00 -25.54
CA TYR A 373 -12.55 -16.69 -26.34
C TYR A 373 -13.70 -15.77 -26.75
N SER A 374 -14.40 -16.13 -27.82
CA SER A 374 -15.56 -15.37 -28.31
C SER A 374 -16.68 -15.25 -27.27
N ASN A 375 -16.80 -16.24 -26.37
CA ASN A 375 -17.76 -16.26 -25.26
C ASN A 375 -17.26 -15.52 -23.99
N GLY A 376 -16.08 -14.90 -24.02
CA GLY A 376 -15.57 -14.06 -22.94
C GLY A 376 -14.59 -14.73 -21.96
N GLY A 377 -14.46 -16.05 -21.99
CA GLY A 377 -13.52 -16.76 -21.11
C GLY A 377 -12.08 -16.72 -21.58
N TRP A 378 -11.13 -17.05 -20.70
CA TRP A 378 -9.71 -17.18 -21.04
C TRP A 378 -9.19 -18.61 -20.85
N PRO A 379 -8.38 -19.14 -21.81
CA PRO A 379 -7.66 -20.39 -21.62
C PRO A 379 -6.51 -20.22 -20.61
N GLN A 380 -6.05 -21.34 -20.05
CA GLN A 380 -4.86 -21.32 -19.18
C GLN A 380 -3.60 -20.95 -19.98
N PHE A 381 -3.47 -21.45 -21.21
CA PHE A 381 -2.32 -21.21 -22.10
C PHE A 381 -2.78 -20.62 -23.44
N TYR A 382 -1.98 -19.70 -23.99
CA TYR A 382 -2.18 -19.16 -25.33
C TYR A 382 -0.83 -19.04 -26.05
N PRO A 383 -0.67 -19.55 -27.30
CA PRO A 383 -1.65 -20.28 -28.10
C PRO A 383 -2.19 -21.53 -27.43
N ILE A 384 -3.40 -21.92 -27.80
CA ILE A 384 -4.17 -22.94 -27.08
C ILE A 384 -3.43 -24.28 -27.04
N LYS A 385 -3.20 -24.78 -25.82
CA LYS A 385 -2.71 -26.14 -25.58
C LYS A 385 -3.88 -27.09 -25.38
N LYS A 386 -3.87 -28.27 -26.02
CA LYS A 386 -4.95 -29.26 -25.91
C LYS A 386 -5.10 -29.84 -24.50
N GLY A 387 -6.33 -30.17 -24.12
CA GLY A 387 -6.67 -30.78 -22.83
C GLY A 387 -7.31 -29.77 -21.88
N TYR A 388 -7.11 -29.93 -20.57
CA TYR A 388 -7.74 -29.04 -19.59
C TYR A 388 -7.30 -27.57 -19.72
N TYR A 389 -6.18 -27.31 -20.39
CA TYR A 389 -5.66 -25.97 -20.65
C TYR A 389 -6.59 -25.13 -21.55
N GLU A 390 -7.51 -25.77 -22.28
CA GLU A 390 -8.52 -25.10 -23.11
C GLU A 390 -9.68 -24.54 -22.29
N HIS A 391 -9.86 -24.98 -21.04
CA HIS A 391 -10.98 -24.55 -20.21
C HIS A 391 -10.91 -23.06 -19.88
N ILE A 392 -12.07 -22.48 -19.59
CA ILE A 392 -12.16 -21.18 -18.93
C ILE A 392 -11.52 -21.35 -17.56
N THR A 393 -10.42 -20.65 -17.31
CA THR A 393 -9.53 -20.96 -16.17
C THR A 393 -9.59 -19.86 -15.12
N TYR A 394 -10.30 -20.12 -14.02
CA TYR A 394 -10.28 -19.27 -12.83
C TYR A 394 -9.12 -19.64 -11.89
N ASN A 395 -8.67 -20.89 -11.92
CA ASN A 395 -7.62 -21.45 -11.07
C ASN A 395 -6.42 -20.51 -10.88
N ASP A 396 -5.99 -20.37 -9.62
CA ASP A 396 -4.87 -19.53 -9.20
C ASP A 396 -5.01 -18.07 -9.67
N GLY A 397 -6.25 -17.57 -9.67
CA GLY A 397 -6.58 -16.20 -10.05
C GLY A 397 -6.32 -15.86 -11.51
N ALA A 398 -6.13 -16.85 -12.39
CA ALA A 398 -5.68 -16.64 -13.78
C ALA A 398 -6.57 -15.66 -14.56
N MET A 399 -7.85 -16.02 -14.79
CA MET A 399 -8.78 -15.14 -15.49
C MET A 399 -9.08 -13.85 -14.71
N ILE A 400 -9.21 -13.92 -13.38
CA ILE A 400 -9.55 -12.75 -12.56
C ILE A 400 -8.40 -11.72 -12.53
N GLY A 401 -7.15 -12.16 -12.52
CA GLY A 401 -5.97 -11.31 -12.62
C GLY A 401 -5.91 -10.53 -13.93
N VAL A 402 -6.26 -11.20 -15.04
CA VAL A 402 -6.42 -10.59 -16.37
C VAL A 402 -7.56 -9.57 -16.36
N MET A 403 -8.74 -9.96 -15.89
CA MET A 403 -9.92 -9.08 -15.86
C MET A 403 -9.68 -7.83 -15.01
N ARG A 404 -9.03 -7.95 -13.84
CA ARG A 404 -8.64 -6.80 -13.01
C ARG A 404 -7.69 -5.86 -13.74
N LEU A 405 -6.77 -6.39 -14.55
CA LEU A 405 -5.81 -5.56 -15.30
C LEU A 405 -6.54 -4.79 -16.41
N LEU A 406 -7.33 -5.50 -17.22
CA LEU A 406 -8.09 -4.92 -18.31
C LEU A 406 -9.13 -3.91 -17.81
N ARG A 407 -9.79 -4.18 -16.67
CA ARG A 407 -10.72 -3.23 -16.05
C ARG A 407 -10.03 -1.94 -15.64
N ASN A 408 -8.90 -2.00 -14.97
CA ASN A 408 -8.17 -0.79 -14.57
C ASN A 408 -7.73 0.05 -15.79
N ILE A 409 -7.38 -0.62 -16.90
CA ILE A 409 -7.10 0.06 -18.17
C ILE A 409 -8.38 0.71 -18.74
N ALA A 410 -9.50 -0.01 -18.74
CA ALA A 410 -10.77 0.45 -19.28
C ALA A 410 -11.32 1.68 -18.53
N ILE A 411 -11.23 1.69 -17.19
CA ILE A 411 -11.65 2.84 -16.36
C ILE A 411 -10.62 3.98 -16.32
N ASN A 412 -9.56 3.89 -17.14
CA ASN A 412 -8.51 4.89 -17.24
C ASN A 412 -7.83 5.21 -15.90
N ASP A 413 -7.55 4.18 -15.09
CA ASP A 413 -6.71 4.30 -13.90
C ASP A 413 -5.38 4.97 -14.30
N GLU A 414 -4.94 5.93 -13.48
CA GLU A 414 -3.77 6.77 -13.76
C GLU A 414 -2.52 5.94 -14.09
N SER A 415 -2.39 4.77 -13.47
CA SER A 415 -1.29 3.81 -13.66
C SER A 415 -1.19 3.30 -15.10
N TYR A 416 -2.27 3.38 -15.89
CA TYR A 416 -2.35 2.92 -17.27
C TYR A 416 -2.76 4.02 -18.25
N SER A 417 -2.64 5.29 -17.84
CA SER A 417 -2.98 6.46 -18.66
C SER A 417 -2.29 6.47 -20.03
N PHE A 418 -1.11 5.84 -20.15
CA PHE A 418 -0.30 5.72 -21.37
C PHE A 418 -0.83 4.73 -22.42
N VAL A 419 -1.85 3.94 -22.10
CA VAL A 419 -2.50 3.02 -23.05
C VAL A 419 -3.39 3.82 -24.00
N ASP A 420 -3.33 3.51 -25.29
CA ASP A 420 -4.13 4.19 -26.31
C ASP A 420 -5.64 3.89 -26.19
N SER A 421 -6.47 4.77 -26.75
CA SER A 421 -7.93 4.67 -26.68
C SER A 421 -8.46 3.38 -27.34
N THR A 422 -7.85 2.91 -28.42
CA THR A 422 -8.28 1.68 -29.11
C THR A 422 -8.12 0.47 -28.21
N ARG A 423 -6.99 0.33 -27.51
CA ARG A 423 -6.78 -0.75 -26.53
C ARG A 423 -7.68 -0.60 -25.31
N LYS A 424 -7.93 0.63 -24.84
CA LYS A 424 -8.89 0.87 -23.73
C LYS A 424 -10.30 0.41 -24.08
N GLU A 425 -10.78 0.71 -25.29
CA GLU A 425 -12.09 0.26 -25.76
C GLU A 425 -12.15 -1.27 -25.91
N LYS A 426 -11.11 -1.90 -26.44
CA LYS A 426 -11.01 -3.36 -26.50
C LYS A 426 -11.00 -3.99 -25.11
N ALA A 427 -10.26 -3.39 -24.16
CA ALA A 427 -10.22 -3.85 -22.78
C ALA A 427 -11.59 -3.75 -22.11
N ALA A 428 -12.34 -2.66 -22.31
CA ALA A 428 -13.71 -2.51 -21.82
C ALA A 428 -14.62 -3.63 -22.35
N LYS A 429 -14.64 -3.83 -23.68
CA LYS A 429 -15.41 -4.90 -24.32
C LYS A 429 -15.01 -6.30 -23.82
N ALA A 430 -13.71 -6.53 -23.59
CA ALA A 430 -13.22 -7.79 -23.07
C ALA A 430 -13.68 -8.03 -21.63
N VAL A 431 -13.69 -6.99 -20.78
CA VAL A 431 -14.20 -7.06 -19.41
C VAL A 431 -15.70 -7.33 -19.41
N ASP A 432 -16.48 -6.68 -20.26
CA ASP A 432 -17.93 -6.91 -20.37
C ASP A 432 -18.23 -8.39 -20.70
N LYS A 433 -17.57 -8.95 -21.71
CA LYS A 433 -17.69 -10.38 -22.04
C LYS A 433 -17.20 -11.29 -20.91
N GLY A 434 -16.15 -10.88 -20.21
CA GLY A 434 -15.64 -11.60 -19.04
C GLY A 434 -16.67 -11.63 -17.89
N LEU A 435 -17.43 -10.55 -17.70
CA LEU A 435 -18.54 -10.51 -16.73
C LEU A 435 -19.69 -11.43 -17.17
N GLU A 436 -20.07 -11.38 -18.45
CA GLU A 436 -21.09 -12.27 -19.01
C GLU A 436 -20.76 -13.75 -18.75
N ILE A 437 -19.51 -14.16 -19.00
CA ILE A 437 -19.10 -15.56 -18.82
C ILE A 437 -18.96 -15.96 -17.35
N ILE A 438 -18.58 -15.04 -16.46
CA ILE A 438 -18.61 -15.29 -15.01
C ILE A 438 -20.04 -15.60 -14.57
N LEU A 439 -21.01 -14.77 -14.96
CA LEU A 439 -22.42 -15.02 -14.61
C LEU A 439 -22.93 -16.32 -15.22
N ALA A 440 -22.58 -16.60 -16.48
CA ALA A 440 -23.02 -17.80 -17.18
C ALA A 440 -22.36 -19.11 -16.69
N THR A 441 -21.25 -19.03 -15.97
CA THR A 441 -20.56 -20.20 -15.39
C THR A 441 -20.87 -20.41 -13.92
N GLN A 442 -21.66 -19.53 -13.28
CA GLN A 442 -22.08 -19.76 -11.89
C GLN A 442 -22.93 -21.04 -11.82
N VAL A 443 -22.56 -21.94 -10.91
CA VAL A 443 -23.14 -23.27 -10.89
C VAL A 443 -24.50 -23.22 -10.21
N GLU A 444 -25.50 -23.78 -10.87
CA GLU A 444 -26.83 -23.96 -10.32
C GLU A 444 -26.99 -25.38 -9.75
N VAL A 445 -27.50 -25.47 -8.52
CA VAL A 445 -27.85 -26.71 -7.83
C VAL A 445 -29.30 -26.57 -7.35
N ASP A 446 -30.18 -27.48 -7.78
CA ASP A 446 -31.60 -27.51 -7.39
C ASP A 446 -32.32 -26.16 -7.55
N GLY A 447 -32.08 -25.46 -8.66
CA GLY A 447 -32.70 -24.17 -8.95
C GLY A 447 -32.06 -22.97 -8.24
N LYS A 448 -30.96 -23.18 -7.49
CA LYS A 448 -30.25 -22.12 -6.75
C LYS A 448 -28.84 -21.94 -7.30
N LEU A 449 -28.49 -20.69 -7.61
CA LEU A 449 -27.10 -20.34 -7.91
C LEU A 449 -26.24 -20.55 -6.67
N THR A 450 -25.00 -20.98 -6.90
CA THR A 450 -24.03 -21.29 -5.85
C THR A 450 -22.75 -20.48 -6.09
N ALA A 451 -21.64 -21.17 -6.33
CA ALA A 451 -20.32 -20.62 -6.57
C ALA A 451 -19.79 -21.10 -7.93
N TRP A 452 -18.46 -21.08 -8.11
CA TRP A 452 -17.80 -21.48 -9.34
C TRP A 452 -16.82 -22.63 -9.10
N GLY A 453 -16.51 -23.38 -10.14
CA GLY A 453 -15.39 -24.30 -10.17
C GLY A 453 -14.08 -23.57 -10.49
N ALA A 454 -12.95 -24.22 -10.22
CA ALA A 454 -11.63 -23.67 -10.57
C ALA A 454 -11.44 -23.55 -12.10
N GLN A 455 -12.15 -24.37 -12.88
CA GLN A 455 -12.20 -24.26 -14.34
C GLN A 455 -13.53 -24.76 -14.87
N HIS A 456 -13.95 -24.19 -16.00
CA HIS A 456 -15.20 -24.52 -16.69
C HIS A 456 -14.94 -24.87 -18.15
N ASP A 457 -15.65 -25.88 -18.66
CA ASP A 457 -15.54 -26.22 -20.06
C ASP A 457 -16.02 -25.05 -20.93
N ARG A 458 -15.20 -24.64 -21.91
CA ARG A 458 -15.46 -23.44 -22.70
C ARG A 458 -16.68 -23.50 -23.61
N LYS A 459 -17.29 -24.68 -23.79
CA LYS A 459 -18.47 -24.87 -24.65
C LYS A 459 -19.72 -25.09 -23.82
N THR A 460 -19.65 -26.01 -22.87
CA THR A 460 -20.79 -26.40 -22.02
C THR A 460 -20.96 -25.53 -20.79
N LEU A 461 -19.93 -24.74 -20.43
CA LEU A 461 -19.87 -23.86 -19.27
C LEU A 461 -19.94 -24.56 -17.90
N LYS A 462 -20.00 -25.89 -17.89
CA LYS A 462 -20.02 -26.68 -16.65
C LYS A 462 -18.63 -26.74 -16.01
N PRO A 463 -18.53 -26.90 -14.67
CA PRO A 463 -17.27 -27.21 -14.01
C PRO A 463 -16.58 -28.39 -14.67
N ALA A 464 -15.26 -28.30 -14.84
CA ALA A 464 -14.48 -29.29 -15.57
C ALA A 464 -13.27 -29.78 -14.74
N LYS A 465 -12.84 -31.01 -15.01
CA LYS A 465 -11.64 -31.58 -14.42
C LYS A 465 -10.38 -30.94 -15.02
N ALA A 466 -9.35 -30.74 -14.20
CA ALA A 466 -8.00 -30.41 -14.66
C ALA A 466 -7.03 -31.59 -14.45
N ARG A 467 -6.14 -31.51 -13.46
CA ARG A 467 -5.21 -32.61 -13.12
C ARG A 467 -5.98 -33.78 -12.49
N SER A 468 -5.31 -34.93 -12.29
CA SER A 468 -5.97 -36.12 -11.74
C SER A 468 -6.64 -35.86 -10.38
N TYR A 469 -6.04 -34.97 -9.59
CA TYR A 469 -6.47 -34.54 -8.26
C TYR A 469 -7.32 -33.25 -8.25
N GLU A 470 -7.83 -32.80 -9.40
CA GLU A 470 -8.65 -31.59 -9.54
C GLU A 470 -9.90 -31.90 -10.37
N LEU A 471 -10.86 -32.57 -9.73
CA LEU A 471 -12.10 -32.98 -10.38
C LEU A 471 -13.06 -31.81 -10.59
N ALA A 472 -14.11 -32.02 -11.38
CA ALA A 472 -15.19 -31.05 -11.52
C ALA A 472 -15.90 -30.88 -10.16
N SER A 473 -15.83 -29.68 -9.59
CA SER A 473 -16.33 -29.35 -8.26
C SER A 473 -16.63 -27.85 -8.16
N LEU A 474 -17.26 -27.43 -7.06
CA LEU A 474 -17.18 -26.03 -6.62
C LEU A 474 -15.81 -25.79 -5.97
N SER A 475 -15.34 -24.54 -5.99
CA SER A 475 -14.05 -24.16 -5.43
C SER A 475 -14.17 -22.97 -4.49
N GLY A 476 -13.86 -23.18 -3.20
CA GLY A 476 -13.90 -22.11 -2.21
C GLY A 476 -12.91 -20.97 -2.50
N LYS A 477 -11.64 -21.30 -2.80
CA LYS A 477 -10.59 -20.30 -3.09
C LYS A 477 -10.94 -19.43 -4.29
N GLU A 478 -11.10 -20.06 -5.45
CA GLU A 478 -11.31 -19.31 -6.70
C GLU A 478 -12.66 -18.56 -6.71
N SER A 479 -13.70 -19.11 -6.06
CA SER A 479 -14.98 -18.41 -5.91
C SER A 479 -14.88 -17.17 -5.04
N ALA A 480 -14.07 -17.20 -3.97
CA ALA A 480 -13.88 -16.03 -3.11
C ALA A 480 -13.20 -14.89 -3.89
N GLU A 481 -12.26 -15.22 -4.79
CA GLU A 481 -11.62 -14.24 -5.67
C GLU A 481 -12.59 -13.67 -6.72
N ILE A 482 -13.47 -14.50 -7.29
CA ILE A 482 -14.53 -14.06 -8.22
C ILE A 482 -15.48 -13.10 -7.51
N VAL A 483 -15.97 -13.45 -6.31
CA VAL A 483 -16.89 -12.60 -5.55
C VAL A 483 -16.25 -11.25 -5.24
N ARG A 484 -14.99 -11.22 -4.77
CA ARG A 484 -14.27 -9.96 -4.54
C ARG A 484 -14.15 -9.12 -5.81
N PHE A 485 -13.90 -9.75 -6.95
CA PHE A 485 -13.86 -9.03 -8.22
C PHE A 485 -15.21 -8.42 -8.61
N LEU A 486 -16.30 -9.17 -8.41
CA LEU A 486 -17.65 -8.68 -8.67
C LEU A 486 -18.05 -7.55 -7.71
N MET A 487 -17.66 -7.64 -6.44
CA MET A 487 -17.92 -6.61 -5.42
C MET A 487 -17.17 -5.29 -5.67
N ASP A 488 -16.03 -5.33 -6.37
CA ASP A 488 -15.25 -4.14 -6.75
C ASP A 488 -15.92 -3.31 -7.88
N ILE A 489 -17.02 -3.79 -8.45
CA ILE A 489 -17.79 -3.08 -9.47
C ILE A 489 -18.61 -1.98 -8.81
N GLU A 490 -18.39 -0.73 -9.23
CA GLU A 490 -18.96 0.45 -8.56
C GLU A 490 -20.47 0.56 -8.72
N ASP A 491 -21.02 0.13 -9.86
CA ASP A 491 -22.47 0.10 -10.12
C ASP A 491 -22.86 -1.29 -10.64
N PRO A 492 -22.96 -2.30 -9.74
CA PRO A 492 -23.19 -3.68 -10.14
C PRO A 492 -24.64 -3.84 -10.64
N SER A 493 -24.80 -4.53 -11.77
CA SER A 493 -26.13 -4.88 -12.28
C SER A 493 -26.87 -5.84 -11.32
N GLU A 494 -28.20 -5.94 -11.45
CA GLU A 494 -28.98 -6.90 -10.64
C GLU A 494 -28.52 -8.35 -10.82
N GLY A 495 -28.05 -8.72 -12.01
CA GLY A 495 -27.44 -10.03 -12.24
C GLY A 495 -26.15 -10.24 -11.44
N ILE A 496 -25.29 -9.22 -11.36
CA ILE A 496 -24.07 -9.26 -10.54
C ILE A 496 -24.42 -9.31 -9.05
N LYS A 497 -25.39 -8.51 -8.60
CA LYS A 497 -25.85 -8.52 -7.21
C LYS A 497 -26.39 -9.89 -6.82
N GLY A 498 -27.27 -10.48 -7.63
CA GLY A 498 -27.82 -11.81 -7.41
C GLY A 498 -26.75 -12.91 -7.40
N ALA A 499 -25.75 -12.81 -8.28
CA ALA A 499 -24.62 -13.73 -8.30
C ALA A 499 -23.78 -13.66 -7.01
N ILE A 500 -23.47 -12.45 -6.54
CA ILE A 500 -22.74 -12.24 -5.28
C ILE A 500 -23.55 -12.80 -4.10
N GLN A 501 -24.82 -12.40 -3.95
CA GLN A 501 -25.68 -12.84 -2.84
C GLN A 501 -25.81 -14.37 -2.79
N SER A 502 -25.97 -15.02 -3.94
CA SER A 502 -26.07 -16.48 -4.03
C SER A 502 -24.75 -17.18 -3.65
N ALA A 503 -23.61 -16.63 -4.09
CA ALA A 503 -22.30 -17.16 -3.70
C ALA A 503 -22.02 -16.97 -2.21
N MET A 504 -22.43 -15.85 -1.63
CA MET A 504 -22.31 -15.60 -0.19
C MET A 504 -23.19 -16.52 0.65
N GLN A 505 -24.41 -16.80 0.19
CA GLN A 505 -25.25 -17.82 0.82
C GLN A 505 -24.58 -19.19 0.73
N TRP A 506 -24.00 -19.55 -0.42
CA TRP A 506 -23.26 -20.80 -0.55
C TRP A 506 -22.05 -20.87 0.40
N PHE A 507 -21.29 -19.79 0.56
CA PHE A 507 -20.20 -19.74 1.52
C PHE A 507 -20.70 -19.93 2.96
N ASP A 508 -21.84 -19.34 3.32
CA ASP A 508 -22.45 -19.54 4.64
C ASP A 508 -22.90 -20.98 4.87
N ASP A 509 -23.53 -21.59 3.86
CA ASP A 509 -24.05 -22.97 3.91
C ASP A 509 -22.93 -24.04 3.89
N ALA A 510 -21.84 -23.78 3.15
CA ALA A 510 -20.76 -24.74 2.91
C ALA A 510 -19.61 -24.62 3.92
N LYS A 511 -19.64 -23.66 4.84
CA LYS A 511 -18.56 -23.48 5.82
C LYS A 511 -18.51 -24.64 6.80
N VAL A 512 -17.29 -25.09 7.12
CA VAL A 512 -17.02 -26.08 8.15
C VAL A 512 -16.54 -25.36 9.41
N MET A 513 -17.33 -25.48 10.47
CA MET A 513 -16.98 -25.04 11.83
C MET A 513 -16.50 -26.24 12.66
N GLY A 514 -15.91 -25.98 13.82
CA GLY A 514 -15.52 -27.04 14.75
C GLY A 514 -14.21 -27.75 14.37
N LYS A 515 -13.46 -27.23 13.39
CA LYS A 515 -12.23 -27.82 12.87
C LYS A 515 -11.18 -26.77 12.62
N ARG A 516 -9.91 -27.14 12.79
CA ARG A 516 -8.76 -26.33 12.36
C ARG A 516 -7.76 -27.16 11.57
N VAL A 517 -7.04 -26.48 10.68
CA VAL A 517 -5.88 -27.04 9.98
C VAL A 517 -4.66 -26.86 10.88
N GLU A 518 -3.89 -27.91 11.09
CA GLU A 518 -2.69 -27.89 11.93
C GLU A 518 -1.47 -28.44 11.20
N TRP A 519 -0.34 -27.76 11.36
CA TRP A 519 0.96 -28.26 10.96
C TRP A 519 1.65 -28.91 12.15
N ILE A 520 1.88 -30.23 12.05
CA ILE A 520 2.66 -30.97 13.04
C ILE A 520 4.10 -31.14 12.53
N LYS A 521 5.06 -31.17 13.46
CA LYS A 521 6.49 -31.36 13.18
C LYS A 521 7.01 -32.57 13.92
N GLY A 522 7.94 -33.30 13.31
CA GLY A 522 8.59 -34.44 13.95
C GLY A 522 9.55 -35.14 13.00
N GLU A 523 10.72 -35.54 13.51
CA GLU A 523 11.76 -36.21 12.71
C GLU A 523 11.31 -37.56 12.12
N HIS A 524 10.30 -38.19 12.72
CA HIS A 524 9.69 -39.44 12.23
C HIS A 524 8.69 -39.22 11.09
N LEU A 525 8.28 -37.97 10.83
CA LEU A 525 7.35 -37.63 9.75
C LEU A 525 8.11 -37.46 8.44
N PRO A 526 7.53 -37.85 7.28
CA PRO A 526 8.15 -37.56 5.99
C PRO A 526 8.36 -36.04 5.83
N GLU A 527 9.55 -35.64 5.35
CA GLU A 527 9.97 -34.23 5.26
C GLU A 527 9.94 -33.45 6.60
N GLY A 528 9.87 -34.15 7.74
CA GLY A 528 9.89 -33.56 9.09
C GLY A 528 8.59 -32.87 9.51
N ARG A 529 7.53 -32.94 8.69
CA ARG A 529 6.26 -32.23 8.93
C ARG A 529 5.07 -32.95 8.32
N ASP A 530 3.87 -32.68 8.83
CA ASP A 530 2.62 -33.09 8.20
C ASP A 530 1.55 -32.00 8.40
N ARG A 531 0.52 -32.02 7.55
CA ARG A 531 -0.64 -31.15 7.66
C ARG A 531 -1.89 -31.99 7.88
N ILE A 532 -2.52 -31.78 9.03
CA ILE A 532 -3.68 -32.53 9.50
C ILE A 532 -4.87 -31.58 9.71
N VAL A 533 -6.06 -32.15 9.80
CA VAL A 533 -7.27 -31.46 10.26
C VAL A 533 -7.66 -32.07 11.60
N VAL A 534 -7.82 -31.23 12.61
CA VAL A 534 -8.18 -31.64 13.97
C VAL A 534 -9.50 -31.00 14.38
N GLU A 535 -10.21 -31.68 15.27
CA GLU A 535 -11.41 -31.12 15.90
C GLU A 535 -11.00 -29.99 16.86
N ASP A 536 -11.70 -28.87 16.76
CA ASP A 536 -11.52 -27.67 17.58
C ASP A 536 -12.87 -26.95 17.65
N PRO A 537 -13.60 -26.94 18.79
CA PRO A 537 -14.92 -26.33 18.89
C PRO A 537 -14.99 -24.86 18.45
N GLU A 538 -13.89 -24.12 18.58
CA GLU A 538 -13.79 -22.71 18.17
C GLU A 538 -13.16 -22.55 16.76
N GLY A 539 -12.79 -23.66 16.13
CA GLY A 539 -12.10 -23.71 14.86
C GLY A 539 -13.00 -23.40 13.66
N GLY A 540 -12.39 -22.79 12.64
CA GLY A 540 -13.05 -22.35 11.42
C GLY A 540 -13.53 -20.90 11.48
N PRO A 541 -14.27 -20.43 10.47
CA PRO A 541 -14.82 -21.21 9.35
C PRO A 541 -13.76 -21.66 8.33
N LEU A 542 -13.92 -22.89 7.80
CA LEU A 542 -13.09 -23.46 6.73
C LEU A 542 -13.91 -23.82 5.50
N TRP A 543 -13.28 -23.78 4.32
CA TRP A 543 -13.86 -24.24 3.06
C TRP A 543 -12.90 -25.14 2.30
N GLY A 544 -13.47 -26.11 1.59
CA GLY A 544 -12.73 -26.91 0.63
C GLY A 544 -12.27 -26.06 -0.55
N ARG A 545 -11.02 -26.27 -0.99
CA ARG A 545 -10.61 -25.85 -2.34
C ARG A 545 -11.41 -26.59 -3.40
N PHE A 546 -11.83 -27.82 -3.10
CA PHE A 546 -12.75 -28.60 -3.92
C PHE A 546 -13.91 -29.07 -3.06
N THR A 547 -15.13 -28.78 -3.50
CA THR A 547 -16.36 -29.08 -2.79
C THR A 547 -17.33 -29.79 -3.73
N GLU A 548 -17.85 -30.93 -3.29
CA GLU A 548 -18.77 -31.77 -4.06
C GLU A 548 -20.06 -31.01 -4.38
N ILE A 549 -20.38 -30.94 -5.67
CA ILE A 549 -21.59 -30.27 -6.17
C ILE A 549 -22.82 -31.03 -5.65
N GLY A 550 -23.75 -30.31 -5.00
CA GLY A 550 -24.99 -30.87 -4.48
C GLY A 550 -24.96 -31.24 -2.98
N THR A 551 -23.80 -31.57 -2.42
CA THR A 551 -23.70 -31.99 -1.00
C THR A 551 -22.89 -31.05 -0.13
N ASN A 552 -22.12 -30.14 -0.75
CA ASN A 552 -21.17 -29.25 -0.08
C ASN A 552 -20.07 -29.96 0.75
N LYS A 553 -19.83 -31.26 0.52
CA LYS A 553 -18.75 -31.98 1.19
C LYS A 553 -17.39 -31.60 0.61
N ILE A 554 -16.42 -31.35 1.49
CA ILE A 554 -15.03 -31.08 1.07
C ILE A 554 -14.42 -32.35 0.49
N MET A 555 -13.79 -32.21 -0.68
CA MET A 555 -13.15 -33.29 -1.41
C MET A 555 -11.62 -33.21 -1.24
N PHE A 556 -11.04 -34.27 -0.68
CA PHE A 556 -9.60 -34.50 -0.69
C PHE A 556 -9.29 -35.54 -1.76
N ILE A 557 -8.42 -35.22 -2.71
CA ILE A 557 -8.24 -36.06 -3.91
C ILE A 557 -6.76 -36.33 -4.10
N GLY A 558 -6.37 -37.59 -4.00
CA GLY A 558 -5.00 -38.06 -4.21
C GLY A 558 -4.61 -38.13 -5.68
N ARG A 559 -3.40 -38.64 -5.96
CA ARG A 559 -2.94 -38.79 -7.35
C ARG A 559 -3.76 -39.83 -8.12
N ASP A 560 -4.37 -40.77 -7.41
CA ASP A 560 -5.30 -41.77 -7.91
C ASP A 560 -6.60 -41.18 -8.50
N GLY A 561 -6.91 -39.92 -8.20
CA GLY A 561 -8.11 -39.24 -8.65
C GLY A 561 -9.40 -39.73 -7.97
N VAL A 562 -9.29 -40.37 -6.81
CA VAL A 562 -10.43 -40.86 -6.03
C VAL A 562 -10.83 -39.81 -4.98
N ILE A 563 -12.13 -39.56 -4.86
CA ILE A 563 -12.68 -38.64 -3.86
C ILE A 563 -12.57 -39.28 -2.46
N LYS A 564 -11.91 -38.57 -1.55
CA LYS A 564 -11.85 -38.85 -0.11
C LYS A 564 -12.45 -37.68 0.65
N TYR A 565 -12.85 -37.92 1.91
CA TYR A 565 -13.50 -36.91 2.74
C TYR A 565 -12.69 -36.56 4.00
N ASN A 566 -11.55 -37.21 4.22
CA ASN A 566 -10.57 -36.83 5.23
C ASN A 566 -9.19 -36.63 4.60
N ILE A 567 -8.43 -35.67 5.14
CA ILE A 567 -7.14 -35.26 4.58
C ILE A 567 -6.04 -36.31 4.77
N ASP A 568 -6.18 -37.19 5.75
CA ASP A 568 -5.27 -38.30 6.05
C ASP A 568 -5.45 -39.50 5.12
N GLU A 569 -6.56 -39.56 4.37
CA GLU A 569 -6.82 -40.59 3.36
C GLU A 569 -6.06 -40.36 2.04
N ILE A 570 -5.43 -39.19 1.86
CA ILE A 570 -4.62 -38.86 0.67
C ILE A 570 -3.13 -38.92 0.99
N GLU A 571 -2.29 -39.05 -0.03
CA GLU A 571 -0.85 -39.22 0.14
C GLU A 571 -0.22 -38.01 0.84
N HIS A 572 0.78 -38.27 1.70
CA HIS A 572 1.49 -37.23 2.48
C HIS A 572 1.97 -36.06 1.59
N GLU A 573 2.54 -36.39 0.44
CA GLU A 573 3.02 -35.42 -0.55
C GLU A 573 1.91 -34.48 -1.06
N ARG A 574 0.67 -34.96 -1.19
CA ARG A 574 -0.47 -34.14 -1.64
C ARG A 574 -0.97 -33.23 -0.52
N ARG A 575 -1.18 -33.77 0.68
CA ARG A 575 -1.71 -32.97 1.80
C ARG A 575 -0.71 -31.94 2.32
N THR A 576 0.59 -32.11 2.12
CA THR A 576 1.61 -31.14 2.52
C THR A 576 1.96 -30.12 1.43
N ASN A 577 1.92 -30.49 0.14
CA ASN A 577 2.34 -29.59 -0.95
C ASN A 577 1.17 -28.97 -1.75
N TYR A 578 -0.08 -29.29 -1.43
CA TYR A 578 -1.26 -28.73 -2.11
C TYR A 578 -2.33 -28.31 -1.11
N ASN A 579 -2.84 -27.09 -1.20
CA ASN A 579 -3.85 -26.60 -0.26
C ASN A 579 -5.26 -27.09 -0.63
N TYR A 580 -5.87 -27.95 0.23
CA TYR A 580 -7.21 -28.50 0.02
C TYR A 580 -8.28 -27.83 0.87
N ILE A 581 -7.92 -27.16 1.97
CA ILE A 581 -8.88 -26.62 2.94
C ILE A 581 -8.25 -25.42 3.66
N ASP A 582 -8.96 -24.31 3.71
CA ASP A 582 -8.49 -23.08 4.36
C ASP A 582 -9.67 -22.11 4.64
N ASN A 583 -9.38 -20.98 5.27
CA ASN A 583 -10.36 -19.95 5.64
C ASN A 583 -10.68 -18.95 4.50
N TYR A 584 -10.72 -19.41 3.23
CA TYR A 584 -10.74 -18.58 2.02
C TYR A 584 -11.76 -17.41 2.00
N ALA A 585 -12.93 -17.59 2.60
CA ALA A 585 -14.04 -16.63 2.60
C ALA A 585 -14.37 -16.08 3.99
N GLU A 586 -13.49 -16.25 4.98
CA GLU A 586 -13.73 -15.78 6.35
C GLU A 586 -13.92 -14.26 6.40
N ASP A 587 -12.92 -13.50 5.94
CA ASP A 587 -12.99 -12.03 5.87
C ASP A 587 -14.07 -11.56 4.91
N LEU A 588 -14.31 -12.33 3.84
CA LEU A 588 -15.35 -12.04 2.86
C LEU A 588 -16.73 -12.04 3.53
N LEU A 589 -17.03 -13.04 4.37
CA LEU A 589 -18.29 -13.13 5.12
C LEU A 589 -18.36 -12.16 6.31
N LYS A 590 -17.27 -12.04 7.08
CA LYS A 590 -17.27 -11.28 8.34
C LYS A 590 -17.19 -9.77 8.13
N GLU A 591 -16.47 -9.33 7.10
CA GLU A 591 -16.10 -7.92 6.96
C GLU A 591 -16.45 -7.31 5.59
N GLU A 592 -16.09 -7.97 4.50
CA GLU A 592 -16.14 -7.37 3.16
C GLU A 592 -17.59 -7.32 2.63
N TYR A 593 -18.30 -8.46 2.65
CA TYR A 593 -19.67 -8.57 2.13
C TYR A 593 -20.68 -7.71 2.91
N PRO A 594 -20.71 -7.69 4.26
CA PRO A 594 -21.66 -6.83 4.99
C PRO A 594 -21.54 -5.35 4.61
N LYS A 595 -20.31 -4.86 4.36
CA LYS A 595 -20.08 -3.47 3.91
C LYS A 595 -20.64 -3.25 2.50
N TRP A 596 -20.44 -4.21 1.60
CA TRP A 596 -20.96 -4.15 0.24
C TRP A 596 -22.49 -4.26 0.20
N GLU A 597 -23.08 -5.18 0.97
CA GLU A 597 -24.52 -5.40 1.06
C GLU A 597 -25.23 -4.15 1.59
N ALA A 598 -24.70 -3.54 2.66
CA ALA A 598 -25.22 -2.28 3.20
C ALA A 598 -25.19 -1.15 2.16
N LYS A 599 -24.18 -1.14 1.28
CA LYS A 599 -24.05 -0.13 0.21
C LYS A 599 -25.03 -0.35 -0.94
N TYR A 600 -25.20 -1.59 -1.41
CA TYR A 600 -25.86 -1.88 -2.69
C TYR A 600 -27.22 -2.56 -2.60
N ILE A 601 -27.58 -3.13 -1.45
CA ILE A 601 -28.82 -3.89 -1.25
C ILE A 601 -29.72 -3.20 -0.24
N SER A 602 -29.17 -2.71 0.88
CA SER A 602 -29.95 -2.15 2.00
C SER A 602 -30.45 -0.71 1.81
N GLN A 603 -30.23 -0.08 0.65
CA GLN A 603 -30.76 1.25 0.32
C GLN A 603 -32.17 1.19 -0.30
N LYS A 604 -33.14 0.58 0.39
CA LYS A 604 -34.57 0.66 0.04
C LYS A 604 -35.37 1.39 1.10
#